data_AF-A0A522D307-F1
#
_entry.id   AF-A0A522D307-F1
#
_cell.length_a   1.000
_cell.length_b   1.000
_cell.length_c   1.000
_cell.angle_alpha   90.00
_cell.angle_beta   90.00
_cell.angle_gamma   90.00
#
_symmetry.space_group_name_H-M   'P 1'
#
loop_
_entity.id
_entity.type
_entity.pdbx_description
1 polymer ?
#
loop_
_entity_poly.entity_id
_entity_poly.type
_entity_poly.pdbx_seq_one_letter_code
_entity_poly.pdbx_strand_id
1 'polypeptide(L)'
;MTPFAIALALFAQDPAPAAEAPPPAAAVAEDRLPTGAPRDDYQFVGWCYGALRGYLDLHDEVMPEVTRIESQFRKPGTSLADDLKVYADMQKQGRAQLKTFQAALTAAEKASVRPINTIGAGAVRQGRQVWNVGPEVTKARKAQEWMSWTLPARCETVAASLEQKAKLMGATFRVNEAPLPAPTSAEAPASPAPESPPAEATPAPTR
;
A
#
# COMPACT_ATOMS: atom_id res chain seq x y z
N MET A 1 -26.07 72.31 27.11
CA MET A 1 -24.95 72.34 26.14
C MET A 1 -23.68 72.51 26.97
N THR A 2 -22.71 71.63 27.09
CA THR A 2 -22.34 70.33 26.49
C THR A 2 -21.26 69.78 27.46
N PRO A 3 -21.21 68.46 27.73
CA PRO A 3 -20.48 67.89 28.86
C PRO A 3 -19.05 67.51 28.46
N PHE A 4 -18.09 67.58 29.38
CA PHE A 4 -16.85 66.81 29.29
C PHE A 4 -16.38 66.43 30.69
N ALA A 5 -16.93 65.31 31.16
CA ALA A 5 -16.48 64.62 32.35
C ALA A 5 -15.98 63.23 31.92
N ILE A 6 -14.75 62.93 32.34
CA ILE A 6 -14.18 61.58 32.52
C ILE A 6 -13.88 60.79 31.23
N ALA A 7 -12.64 60.92 30.76
CA ALA A 7 -12.02 59.91 29.91
C ALA A 7 -10.50 59.91 30.12
N LEU A 8 -10.02 59.31 31.22
CA LEU A 8 -8.59 59.01 31.44
C LEU A 8 -8.41 57.96 32.55
N ALA A 9 -9.08 56.82 32.41
CA ALA A 9 -8.94 55.67 33.32
C ALA A 9 -8.88 54.33 32.57
N LEU A 10 -8.11 54.26 31.47
CA LEU A 10 -7.97 53.04 30.66
C LEU A 10 -6.53 52.75 30.16
N PHE A 11 -5.50 53.15 30.91
CA PHE A 11 -4.09 52.81 30.60
C PHE A 11 -3.41 51.90 31.65
N ALA A 12 -4.19 51.08 32.34
CA ALA A 12 -3.67 49.99 33.16
C ALA A 12 -4.22 48.65 32.64
N GLN A 13 -3.84 48.29 31.42
CA GLN A 13 -3.90 46.91 30.96
C GLN A 13 -2.46 46.41 30.87
N ASP A 14 -2.06 45.68 31.91
CA ASP A 14 -0.91 44.79 31.90
C ASP A 14 -1.02 43.89 30.66
N PRO A 15 -0.02 43.82 29.76
CA PRO A 15 -0.06 42.86 28.67
C PRO A 15 0.04 41.46 29.28
N ALA A 16 -1.08 40.74 29.29
CA ALA A 16 -1.09 39.31 29.51
C ALA A 16 -0.03 38.66 28.61
N PRO A 17 0.82 37.75 29.11
CA PRO A 17 1.77 37.07 28.26
C PRO A 17 0.99 36.35 27.16
N ALA A 18 1.34 36.66 25.91
CA ALA A 18 0.81 35.98 24.74
C ALA A 18 0.98 34.47 24.95
N ALA A 19 -0.15 33.77 25.04
CA ALA A 19 -0.16 32.33 24.98
C ALA A 19 0.48 31.92 23.64
N GLU A 20 1.69 31.40 23.72
CA GLU A 20 2.41 30.84 22.59
C GLU A 20 1.56 29.71 22.02
N ALA A 21 1.04 29.90 20.81
CA ALA A 21 0.27 28.88 20.12
C ALA A 21 1.13 27.61 20.03
N PRO A 22 0.62 26.42 20.41
CA PRO A 22 1.38 25.19 20.28
C PRO A 22 1.80 25.02 18.81
N PRO A 23 3.05 24.60 18.54
CA PRO A 23 3.53 24.49 17.17
C PRO A 23 2.63 23.51 16.39
N PRO A 24 2.31 23.79 15.11
CA PRO A 24 1.56 22.87 14.27
C PRO A 24 2.50 21.71 13.87
N ALA A 25 2.70 20.75 14.76
CA ALA A 25 3.67 19.67 14.55
C ALA A 25 3.05 18.39 13.96
N ALA A 26 1.72 18.21 14.02
CA ALA A 26 1.09 16.96 13.58
C ALA A 26 0.57 17.02 12.12
N ALA A 27 -0.09 18.10 11.71
CA ALA A 27 -0.77 18.15 10.41
C ALA A 27 0.18 18.26 9.19
N VAL A 28 1.35 18.88 9.34
CA VAL A 28 2.33 19.04 8.24
C VAL A 28 3.13 17.76 7.93
N ALA A 29 3.18 16.81 8.86
CA ALA A 29 3.91 15.56 8.65
C ALA A 29 3.18 14.61 7.69
N GLU A 30 1.85 14.63 7.69
CA GLU A 30 1.02 13.71 6.89
C GLU A 30 0.98 14.10 5.39
N ASP A 31 1.08 15.39 5.08
CA ASP A 31 1.07 15.88 3.69
C ASP A 31 2.41 15.68 2.97
N ARG A 32 3.53 15.57 3.71
CA ARG A 32 4.85 15.39 3.11
C ARG A 32 5.06 13.95 2.64
N LEU A 33 5.34 13.79 1.36
CA LEU A 33 5.77 12.50 0.79
C LEU A 33 7.09 12.04 1.43
N PRO A 34 7.21 10.74 1.79
CA PRO A 34 8.47 10.18 2.22
C PRO A 34 9.59 10.41 1.19
N THR A 35 10.81 10.56 1.67
CA THR A 35 11.98 10.75 0.80
C THR A 35 12.09 9.62 -0.21
N GLY A 36 12.16 9.97 -1.49
CA GLY A 36 12.26 8.99 -2.57
C GLY A 36 10.95 8.26 -2.87
N ALA A 37 9.81 8.61 -2.28
CA ALA A 37 8.53 8.06 -2.70
C ALA A 37 8.04 8.73 -4.01
N PRO A 38 7.44 7.97 -4.95
CA PRO A 38 6.81 8.53 -6.13
C PRO A 38 5.66 9.50 -5.80
N ARG A 39 5.41 10.47 -6.67
CA ARG A 39 4.29 11.43 -6.52
C ARG A 39 2.96 10.94 -7.11
N ASP A 40 3.03 10.08 -8.13
CA ASP A 40 1.86 9.50 -8.76
C ASP A 40 1.19 8.50 -7.81
N ASP A 41 -0.15 8.53 -7.71
CA ASP A 41 -0.92 7.70 -6.75
C ASP A 41 -0.66 6.20 -6.94
N TYR A 42 -0.64 5.73 -8.19
CA TYR A 42 -0.44 4.30 -8.49
C TYR A 42 0.99 3.86 -8.14
N GLN A 43 2.00 4.63 -8.55
CA GLN A 43 3.38 4.37 -8.17
C GLN A 43 3.60 4.51 -6.67
N PHE A 44 2.94 5.47 -6.01
CA PHE A 44 3.05 5.66 -4.57
C PHE A 44 2.50 4.47 -3.79
N VAL A 45 1.33 3.95 -4.18
CA VAL A 45 0.78 2.72 -3.58
C VAL A 45 1.70 1.52 -3.83
N GLY A 46 2.30 1.41 -5.03
CA GLY A 46 3.32 0.41 -5.32
C GLY A 46 4.53 0.52 -4.39
N TRP A 47 5.02 1.74 -4.15
CA TRP A 47 6.09 2.02 -3.21
C TRP A 47 5.71 1.64 -1.77
N CYS A 48 4.50 2.00 -1.31
CA CYS A 48 3.98 1.63 0.00
C CYS A 48 3.91 0.10 0.18
N TYR A 49 3.45 -0.62 -0.84
CA TYR A 49 3.45 -2.08 -0.86
C TYR A 49 4.86 -2.65 -0.68
N GLY A 50 5.82 -2.14 -1.46
CA GLY A 50 7.22 -2.57 -1.39
C GLY A 50 7.87 -2.31 -0.03
N ALA A 51 7.64 -1.11 0.52
CA ALA A 51 8.18 -0.71 1.82
C ALA A 51 7.60 -1.58 2.95
N LEU A 52 6.29 -1.79 2.98
CA LEU A 52 5.66 -2.65 3.98
C LEU A 52 6.09 -4.12 3.82
N ARG A 53 6.22 -4.61 2.58
CA ARG A 53 6.69 -5.97 2.35
C ARG A 53 8.11 -6.17 2.85
N GLY A 54 9.01 -5.23 2.57
CA GLY A 54 10.39 -5.27 3.07
C GLY A 54 10.45 -5.24 4.61
N TYR A 55 9.63 -4.40 5.25
CA TYR A 55 9.51 -4.35 6.70
C TYR A 55 9.13 -5.70 7.30
N LEU A 56 8.12 -6.38 6.72
CA LEU A 56 7.66 -7.68 7.19
C LEU A 56 8.67 -8.80 6.92
N ASP A 57 9.39 -8.74 5.79
CA ASP A 57 10.43 -9.72 5.44
C ASP A 57 11.63 -9.67 6.41
N LEU A 58 11.90 -8.53 7.05
CA LEU A 58 12.98 -8.37 8.02
C LEU A 58 12.69 -8.93 9.41
N HIS A 59 11.43 -9.26 9.71
CA HIS A 59 10.97 -9.63 11.05
C HIS A 59 11.90 -10.67 11.72
N ASP A 60 12.09 -11.82 11.10
CA ASP A 60 12.85 -12.92 11.71
C ASP A 60 14.33 -12.58 11.90
N GLU A 61 14.89 -11.70 11.08
CA GLU A 61 16.26 -11.22 11.20
C GLU A 61 16.43 -10.30 12.42
N VAL A 62 15.48 -9.40 12.66
CA VAL A 62 15.59 -8.35 13.69
C VAL A 62 15.07 -8.78 15.05
N MET A 63 14.13 -9.74 15.11
CA MET A 63 13.48 -10.14 16.36
C MET A 63 14.43 -10.57 17.50
N PRO A 64 15.59 -11.22 17.26
CA PRO A 64 16.55 -11.50 18.33
C PRO A 64 17.07 -10.22 19.02
N GLU A 65 17.39 -9.19 18.24
CA GLU A 65 17.83 -7.90 18.78
C GLU A 65 16.67 -7.12 19.40
N VAL A 66 15.48 -7.16 18.81
CA VAL A 66 14.26 -6.56 19.41
C VAL A 66 14.01 -7.16 20.79
N THR A 67 14.04 -8.50 20.90
CA THR A 67 13.87 -9.22 22.18
C THR A 67 14.93 -8.79 23.19
N ARG A 68 16.19 -8.67 22.78
CA ARG A 68 17.27 -8.18 23.64
C ARG A 68 16.99 -6.75 24.12
N ILE A 69 16.61 -5.84 23.23
CA ILE A 69 16.32 -4.43 23.57
C ILE A 69 15.14 -4.33 24.53
N GLU A 70 14.01 -4.97 24.23
CA GLU A 70 12.82 -4.96 25.09
C GLU A 70 13.08 -5.59 26.46
N SER A 71 13.94 -6.61 26.52
CA SER A 71 14.34 -7.19 27.80
C SER A 71 15.10 -6.22 28.70
N GLN A 72 15.86 -5.29 28.12
CA GLN A 72 16.74 -4.34 28.81
C GLN A 72 16.04 -3.04 29.21
N PHE A 73 15.10 -2.56 28.39
CA PHE A 73 14.49 -1.22 28.55
C PHE A 73 13.00 -1.27 28.92
N ARG A 74 12.58 -2.36 29.56
CA ARG A 74 11.19 -2.61 29.90
C ARG A 74 10.63 -1.62 30.92
N LYS A 75 9.34 -1.31 30.78
CA LYS A 75 8.61 -0.50 31.76
C LYS A 75 8.36 -1.33 33.03
N PRO A 76 8.45 -0.72 34.23
CA PRO A 76 8.06 -1.41 35.46
C PRO A 76 6.60 -1.88 35.38
N GLY A 77 6.35 -3.13 35.75
CA GLY A 77 5.00 -3.71 35.77
C GLY A 77 4.51 -4.35 34.46
N THR A 78 5.30 -4.36 33.38
CA THR A 78 4.96 -5.09 32.14
C THR A 78 5.73 -6.42 32.02
N SER A 79 5.17 -7.36 31.25
CA SER A 79 5.85 -8.61 30.92
C SER A 79 6.47 -8.53 29.52
N LEU A 80 7.61 -9.20 29.33
CA LEU A 80 8.26 -9.29 28.01
C LEU A 80 7.32 -9.91 26.97
N ALA A 81 6.46 -10.84 27.38
CA ALA A 81 5.48 -11.44 26.48
C ALA A 81 4.46 -10.42 25.96
N ASP A 82 4.01 -9.49 26.81
CA ASP A 82 3.09 -8.41 26.40
C ASP A 82 3.77 -7.42 25.46
N ASP A 83 5.03 -7.06 25.75
CA ASP A 83 5.80 -6.14 24.90
C ASP A 83 6.05 -6.77 23.52
N LEU A 84 6.39 -8.07 23.46
CA LEU A 84 6.61 -8.78 22.20
C LEU A 84 5.33 -9.02 21.39
N LYS A 85 4.17 -9.04 22.05
CA LYS A 85 2.87 -9.21 21.38
C LYS A 85 2.58 -8.09 20.38
N VAL A 86 3.02 -6.87 20.66
CA VAL A 86 2.84 -5.71 19.76
C VAL A 86 3.39 -6.01 18.36
N TYR A 87 4.58 -6.59 18.27
CA TYR A 87 5.22 -6.93 17.00
C TYR A 87 4.47 -8.02 16.23
N ALA A 88 3.92 -9.01 16.92
CA ALA A 88 3.09 -10.05 16.31
C ALA A 88 1.78 -9.47 15.73
N ASP A 89 1.14 -8.56 16.47
CA ASP A 89 -0.07 -7.87 16.03
C ASP A 89 0.23 -6.95 14.83
N MET A 90 1.35 -6.23 14.84
CA MET A 90 1.83 -5.43 13.70
C MET A 90 2.07 -6.31 12.46
N GLN A 91 2.65 -7.50 12.61
CA GLN A 91 2.87 -8.43 11.50
C GLN A 91 1.54 -8.89 10.88
N LYS A 92 0.53 -9.14 11.71
CA LYS A 92 -0.84 -9.49 11.26
C LYS A 92 -1.49 -8.31 10.53
N GLN A 93 -1.43 -7.11 11.09
CA GLN A 93 -1.97 -5.90 10.47
C GLN A 93 -1.29 -5.60 9.14
N GLY A 94 0.04 -5.63 9.09
CA GLY A 94 0.80 -5.38 7.86
C GLY A 94 0.44 -6.36 6.74
N ARG A 95 0.23 -7.65 7.06
CA ARG A 95 -0.26 -8.63 6.06
C ARG A 95 -1.65 -8.31 5.54
N ALA A 96 -2.53 -7.74 6.36
CA ALA A 96 -3.84 -7.29 5.91
C ALA A 96 -3.71 -6.06 4.99
N GLN A 97 -2.90 -5.07 5.37
CA GLN A 97 -2.63 -3.88 4.56
C GLN A 97 -2.00 -4.23 3.20
N LEU A 98 -1.09 -5.21 3.14
CA LEU A 98 -0.53 -5.68 1.86
C LEU A 98 -1.62 -6.18 0.90
N LYS A 99 -2.67 -6.84 1.40
CA LYS A 99 -3.81 -7.27 0.57
C LYS A 99 -4.60 -6.07 0.04
N THR A 100 -4.81 -5.05 0.89
CA THR A 100 -5.46 -3.81 0.48
C THR A 100 -4.69 -3.11 -0.63
N PHE A 101 -3.37 -2.96 -0.47
CA PHE A 101 -2.52 -2.35 -1.52
C PHE A 101 -2.50 -3.17 -2.80
N GLN A 102 -2.42 -4.49 -2.70
CA GLN A 102 -2.49 -5.38 -3.86
C GLN A 102 -3.84 -5.23 -4.60
N ALA A 103 -4.96 -5.13 -3.87
CA ALA A 103 -6.27 -4.92 -4.46
C ALA A 103 -6.36 -3.58 -5.20
N ALA A 104 -5.87 -2.49 -4.60
CA ALA A 104 -5.83 -1.18 -5.21
C ALA A 104 -4.98 -1.15 -6.50
N LEU A 105 -3.78 -1.76 -6.47
CA LEU A 105 -2.92 -1.87 -7.65
C LEU A 105 -3.58 -2.68 -8.76
N THR A 106 -4.14 -3.85 -8.42
CA THR A 106 -4.83 -4.72 -9.39
C THR A 106 -6.03 -4.01 -10.02
N ALA A 107 -6.81 -3.28 -9.22
CA ALA A 107 -7.94 -2.50 -9.73
C ALA A 107 -7.46 -1.43 -10.71
N ALA A 108 -6.41 -0.68 -10.36
CA ALA A 108 -5.84 0.36 -11.21
C ALA A 108 -5.27 -0.19 -12.52
N GLU A 109 -4.58 -1.33 -12.47
CA GLU A 109 -4.07 -2.02 -13.66
C GLU A 109 -5.19 -2.42 -14.61
N LYS A 110 -6.28 -3.00 -14.09
CA LYS A 110 -7.45 -3.41 -14.89
C LYS A 110 -8.19 -2.22 -15.50
N ALA A 111 -8.26 -1.10 -14.79
CA ALA A 111 -8.94 0.10 -15.23
C ALA A 111 -8.11 0.96 -16.19
N SER A 112 -6.81 0.70 -16.30
CA SER A 112 -5.92 1.47 -17.17
C SER A 112 -6.15 1.13 -18.65
N VAL A 113 -6.00 2.12 -19.53
CA VAL A 113 -6.05 1.92 -21.00
C VAL A 113 -4.74 1.34 -21.52
N ARG A 114 -3.64 1.51 -20.78
CA ARG A 114 -2.31 1.01 -21.13
C ARG A 114 -1.77 0.10 -20.02
N PRO A 115 -0.95 -0.92 -20.32
CA PRO A 115 -0.28 -1.69 -19.28
C PRO A 115 0.62 -0.81 -18.41
N ILE A 116 0.34 -0.76 -17.10
CA ILE A 116 1.09 0.04 -16.10
C ILE A 116 1.81 -0.83 -15.05
N ASN A 117 1.67 -2.16 -15.13
CA ASN A 117 2.23 -3.13 -14.19
C ASN A 117 3.77 -3.06 -14.08
N THR A 118 4.48 -2.78 -15.18
CA THR A 118 5.94 -2.66 -15.18
C THR A 118 6.43 -1.46 -14.36
N ILE A 119 5.73 -0.33 -14.46
CA ILE A 119 6.01 0.88 -13.68
C ILE A 119 5.68 0.63 -12.20
N GLY A 120 4.55 -0.03 -11.93
CA GLY A 120 4.15 -0.45 -10.59
C GLY A 120 5.19 -1.37 -9.94
N ALA A 121 5.69 -2.36 -10.67
CA ALA A 121 6.76 -3.25 -10.20
C ALA A 121 8.07 -2.48 -9.90
N GLY A 122 8.38 -1.44 -10.69
CA GLY A 122 9.49 -0.53 -10.41
C GLY A 122 9.34 0.18 -9.07
N ALA A 123 8.15 0.76 -8.84
CA ALA A 123 7.82 1.40 -7.57
C ALA A 123 7.86 0.43 -6.37
N VAL A 124 7.35 -0.80 -6.53
CA VAL A 124 7.45 -1.85 -5.50
C VAL A 124 8.92 -2.14 -5.14
N ARG A 125 9.79 -2.28 -6.14
CA ARG A 125 11.23 -2.46 -5.88
C ARG A 125 11.80 -1.28 -5.13
N GLN A 126 11.50 -0.05 -5.56
CA GLN A 126 11.96 1.18 -4.91
C GLN A 126 11.51 1.29 -3.45
N GLY A 127 10.25 0.93 -3.15
CA GLY A 127 9.74 0.87 -1.77
C GLY A 127 10.51 -0.13 -0.92
N ARG A 128 10.81 -1.31 -1.47
CA ARG A 128 11.59 -2.33 -0.75
C ARG A 128 13.00 -1.86 -0.43
N GLN A 129 13.61 -1.01 -1.27
CA GLN A 129 14.96 -0.49 -1.05
C GLN A 129 15.10 0.33 0.24
N VAL A 130 14.01 0.84 0.83
CA VAL A 130 14.04 1.53 2.13
C VAL A 130 14.67 0.66 3.23
N TRP A 131 14.60 -0.67 3.08
CA TRP A 131 15.12 -1.65 4.03
C TRP A 131 16.47 -2.26 3.65
N ASN A 132 16.98 -1.94 2.46
CA ASN A 132 18.27 -2.42 1.99
C ASN A 132 19.38 -1.50 2.50
N VAL A 133 19.70 -1.64 3.79
CA VAL A 133 20.82 -0.92 4.42
C VAL A 133 22.15 -1.58 4.07
N GLY A 134 23.22 -0.78 4.00
CA GLY A 134 24.56 -1.26 3.70
C GLY A 134 25.15 -2.16 4.80
N PRO A 135 26.21 -2.92 4.50
CA PRO A 135 26.84 -3.86 5.44
C PRO A 135 27.42 -3.19 6.70
N GLU A 136 27.62 -1.88 6.68
CA GLU A 136 28.10 -1.07 7.79
C GLU A 136 27.06 -0.88 8.91
N VAL A 137 25.78 -1.11 8.64
CA VAL A 137 24.72 -0.93 9.65
C VAL A 137 24.69 -2.12 10.62
N THR A 138 24.89 -1.83 11.90
CA THR A 138 24.86 -2.85 12.95
C THR A 138 23.47 -3.48 13.09
N LYS A 139 23.41 -4.73 13.56
CA LYS A 139 22.12 -5.42 13.82
C LYS A 139 21.24 -4.65 14.81
N ALA A 140 21.85 -4.10 15.87
CA ALA A 140 21.14 -3.29 16.85
C ALA A 140 20.54 -2.02 16.22
N ARG A 141 21.30 -1.33 15.36
CA ARG A 141 20.79 -0.13 14.65
C ARG A 141 19.65 -0.50 13.71
N LYS A 142 19.79 -1.60 12.95
CA LYS A 142 18.74 -2.11 12.07
C LYS A 142 17.45 -2.43 12.85
N ALA A 143 17.57 -3.12 13.99
CA ALA A 143 16.44 -3.45 14.85
C ALA A 143 15.77 -2.20 15.42
N GLN A 144 16.53 -1.21 15.89
CA GLN A 144 15.98 0.06 16.38
C GLN A 144 15.18 0.81 15.31
N GLU A 145 15.75 0.93 14.10
CA GLU A 145 15.06 1.58 12.98
C GLU A 145 13.77 0.82 12.63
N TRP A 146 13.83 -0.51 12.58
CA TRP A 146 12.65 -1.36 12.37
C TRP A 146 11.59 -1.17 13.47
N MET A 147 11.97 -1.14 14.74
CA MET A 147 11.05 -0.91 15.86
C MET A 147 10.40 0.48 15.81
N SER A 148 11.14 1.49 15.35
CA SER A 148 10.66 2.88 15.28
C SER A 148 9.84 3.18 14.02
N TRP A 149 9.87 2.29 13.04
CA TRP A 149 9.24 2.55 11.75
C TRP A 149 7.74 2.27 11.80
N THR A 150 6.99 3.10 11.09
CA THR A 150 5.57 2.93 10.86
C THR A 150 5.26 3.18 9.40
N LEU A 151 4.22 2.53 8.90
CA LEU A 151 3.71 2.81 7.57
C LEU A 151 3.14 4.24 7.53
N PRO A 152 3.55 5.09 6.58
CA PRO A 152 2.97 6.42 6.45
C PRO A 152 1.44 6.34 6.28
N ALA A 153 0.68 7.09 7.08
CA ALA A 153 -0.79 7.07 7.05
C ALA A 153 -1.37 7.34 5.65
N ARG A 154 -0.69 8.18 4.87
CA ARG A 154 -1.01 8.48 3.47
C ARG A 154 -1.08 7.23 2.58
N CYS A 155 -0.33 6.17 2.88
CA CYS A 155 -0.37 4.93 2.11
C CYS A 155 -1.78 4.33 2.08
N GLU A 156 -2.48 4.31 3.20
CA GLU A 156 -3.84 3.77 3.28
C GLU A 156 -4.84 4.67 2.55
N THR A 157 -4.78 5.98 2.78
CA THR A 157 -5.69 6.96 2.16
C THR A 157 -5.56 6.98 0.63
N VAL A 158 -4.32 6.98 0.11
CA VAL A 158 -4.10 7.00 -1.34
C VAL A 158 -4.49 5.67 -1.97
N ALA A 159 -4.23 4.53 -1.31
CA ALA A 159 -4.67 3.23 -1.80
C ALA A 159 -6.20 3.12 -1.90
N ALA A 160 -6.93 3.57 -0.88
CA ALA A 160 -8.39 3.58 -0.90
C ALA A 160 -8.93 4.49 -2.02
N SER A 161 -8.36 5.69 -2.19
CA SER A 161 -8.74 6.61 -3.26
C SER A 161 -8.44 6.04 -4.65
N LEU A 162 -7.26 5.44 -4.83
CA LEU A 162 -6.85 4.81 -6.08
C LEU A 162 -7.80 3.67 -6.45
N GLU A 163 -8.11 2.78 -5.51
CA GLU A 163 -9.03 1.67 -5.75
C GLU A 163 -10.44 2.15 -6.12
N GLN A 164 -10.95 3.17 -5.42
CA GLN A 164 -12.25 3.76 -5.73
C GLN A 164 -12.29 4.36 -7.14
N LYS A 165 -11.29 5.20 -7.50
CA LYS A 165 -11.18 5.79 -8.84
C LYS A 165 -11.07 4.69 -9.90
N ALA A 166 -10.28 3.65 -9.65
CA ALA A 166 -10.10 2.54 -10.56
C ALA A 166 -11.40 1.74 -10.77
N LYS A 167 -12.19 1.50 -9.72
CA LYS A 167 -13.49 0.83 -9.84
C LYS A 167 -14.47 1.66 -10.69
N LEU A 168 -14.49 2.98 -10.52
CA LEU A 168 -15.31 3.88 -11.33
C LEU A 168 -14.89 3.86 -12.80
N MET A 169 -13.59 3.91 -13.08
CA MET A 169 -13.06 3.84 -14.46
C MET A 169 -13.20 2.46 -15.10
N GLY A 170 -13.04 1.38 -14.33
CA GLY A 170 -13.19 0.01 -14.81
C GLY A 170 -14.65 -0.33 -15.17
N ALA A 171 -15.62 0.28 -14.48
CA ALA A 171 -17.02 0.17 -14.86
C ALA A 171 -17.31 0.77 -16.25
N THR A 172 -16.55 1.78 -16.66
CA THR A 172 -16.70 2.46 -17.96
C THR A 172 -15.78 1.89 -19.05
N PHE A 173 -14.59 1.40 -18.70
CA PHE A 173 -13.55 0.97 -19.62
C PHE A 173 -13.09 -0.47 -19.29
N ARG A 174 -13.77 -1.47 -19.85
CA ARG A 174 -13.38 -2.90 -19.72
C ARG A 174 -12.23 -3.27 -20.68
N VAL A 175 -11.14 -2.51 -20.64
CA VAL A 175 -10.08 -2.56 -21.65
C VAL A 175 -9.07 -3.69 -21.37
N ASN A 176 -8.90 -4.11 -20.12
CA ASN A 176 -7.94 -5.14 -19.70
C ASN A 176 -8.56 -6.26 -18.85
N GLU A 177 -9.84 -6.56 -19.09
CA GLU A 177 -10.50 -7.71 -18.47
C GLU A 177 -10.01 -8.99 -19.17
N ALA A 178 -9.57 -9.99 -18.40
CA ALA A 178 -9.25 -11.29 -18.98
C ALA A 178 -10.51 -11.82 -19.69
N PRO A 179 -10.41 -12.36 -20.93
CA PRO A 179 -11.56 -12.92 -21.60
C PRO A 179 -12.23 -13.94 -20.67
N LEU A 180 -13.53 -13.74 -20.40
CA LEU A 180 -14.34 -14.77 -19.76
C LEU A 180 -14.13 -16.08 -20.54
N PRO A 181 -13.93 -17.23 -19.88
CA PRO A 181 -13.98 -18.50 -20.58
C PRO A 181 -15.31 -18.52 -21.32
N ALA A 182 -15.25 -18.73 -22.64
CA ALA A 182 -16.44 -18.77 -23.48
C ALA A 182 -17.46 -19.69 -22.81
N PRO A 183 -18.75 -19.31 -22.72
CA PRO A 183 -19.76 -20.24 -22.26
C PRO A 183 -19.64 -21.47 -23.14
N THR A 184 -19.39 -22.63 -22.53
CA THR A 184 -19.52 -23.91 -23.21
C THR A 184 -20.90 -23.88 -23.86
N SER A 185 -20.92 -23.79 -25.19
CA SER A 185 -22.15 -23.80 -25.95
C SER A 185 -22.94 -25.01 -25.51
N ALA A 186 -24.11 -24.76 -24.92
CA ALA A 186 -25.14 -25.75 -24.80
C ALA A 186 -25.35 -26.37 -26.18
N GLU A 187 -25.21 -27.69 -26.20
CA GLU A 187 -25.71 -28.65 -27.17
C GLU A 187 -26.72 -28.05 -28.17
N ALA A 188 -26.27 -27.85 -29.42
CA ALA A 188 -27.16 -27.67 -30.55
C ALA A 188 -27.36 -29.03 -31.23
N PRO A 189 -28.60 -29.43 -31.60
CA PRO A 189 -28.91 -30.78 -32.05
C PRO A 189 -28.21 -31.11 -33.37
N ALA A 190 -27.80 -32.37 -33.51
CA ALA A 190 -27.29 -32.94 -34.75
C ALA A 190 -28.29 -32.73 -35.89
N SER A 191 -27.85 -32.01 -36.93
CA SER A 191 -28.50 -31.98 -38.25
C SER A 191 -27.96 -33.16 -39.08
N PRO A 192 -28.79 -33.83 -39.90
CA PRO A 192 -28.50 -35.16 -40.42
C PRO A 192 -27.36 -35.17 -41.45
N ALA A 193 -26.64 -36.29 -41.45
CA ALA A 193 -25.49 -36.58 -42.28
C ALA A 193 -25.82 -36.50 -43.79
N PRO A 194 -24.95 -35.88 -44.62
CA PRO A 194 -25.00 -36.08 -46.05
C PRO A 194 -24.44 -37.47 -46.42
N GLU A 195 -25.24 -38.16 -47.21
CA GLU A 195 -25.01 -39.45 -47.87
C GLU A 195 -23.66 -39.49 -48.60
N SER A 196 -22.91 -40.58 -48.40
CA SER A 196 -21.61 -40.83 -49.04
C SER A 196 -21.81 -41.25 -50.50
N PRO A 197 -21.09 -40.67 -51.48
CA PRO A 197 -20.96 -41.28 -52.79
C PRO A 197 -20.00 -42.48 -52.77
N PRO A 198 -20.17 -43.46 -53.69
CA PRO A 198 -19.56 -44.78 -53.60
C PRO A 198 -18.06 -44.80 -53.89
N ALA A 199 -17.38 -45.75 -53.25
CA ALA A 199 -15.99 -46.12 -53.51
C ALA A 199 -15.81 -46.61 -54.95
N GLU A 200 -14.84 -46.05 -55.67
CA GLU A 200 -14.30 -46.64 -56.90
C GLU A 200 -12.85 -47.07 -56.67
N ALA A 201 -12.60 -48.30 -57.12
CA ALA A 201 -11.52 -49.17 -56.72
C ALA A 201 -10.17 -48.77 -57.31
N THR A 202 -9.13 -48.84 -56.48
CA THR A 202 -7.74 -48.93 -56.90
C THR A 202 -7.50 -50.31 -57.51
N PRO A 203 -7.04 -50.45 -58.77
CA PRO A 203 -6.44 -51.68 -59.22
C PRO A 203 -4.97 -51.71 -58.78
N ALA A 204 -4.61 -52.76 -58.05
CA ALA A 204 -3.21 -53.17 -57.83
C ALA A 204 -2.82 -54.25 -58.86
N PRO A 205 -1.59 -54.77 -58.82
CA PRO A 205 -0.45 -54.41 -59.64
C PRO A 205 -0.20 -55.42 -60.79
N THR A 206 0.71 -55.12 -61.73
CA THR A 206 1.31 -56.19 -62.56
C THR A 206 2.76 -55.87 -62.94
N ARG A 207 3.65 -56.67 -62.35
CA ARG A 207 4.92 -57.25 -62.83
C ARG A 207 5.97 -56.38 -63.52
#